data_AF-A0A2T5G1I6-F1
#
_entry.id   AF-A0A2T5G1I6-F1
#
_cell.length_a   1.000
_cell.length_b   1.000
_cell.length_c   1.000
_cell.angle_alpha   90.00
_cell.angle_beta   90.00
_cell.angle_gamma   90.00
#
_symmetry.space_group_name_H-M   'P 1'
#
loop_
_entity.id
_entity.type
_entity.pdbx_description
1 polymer ?
#
loop_
_entity_poly.entity_id
_entity_poly.type
_entity_poly.pdbx_seq_one_letter_code
_entity_poly.pdbx_strand_id
1 'polypeptide(L)' 'MSIGGKTLGEFAQNPDGKTYDGRKVAQWLFEAVTGKPMSDEEAQRLVDEAQARAKARRKP' A
#
# COMPACT_ATOMS: atom_id res chain seq x y z
N MET A 1 14.99 1.65 -5.60
CA MET A 1 14.56 0.23 -5.61
C MET A 1 13.38 0.15 -6.57
N SER A 2 13.45 -0.75 -7.55
CA SER A 2 12.47 -0.83 -8.66
C SER A 2 12.01 -2.28 -8.76
N ILE A 3 10.70 -2.51 -8.82
CA ILE A 3 10.11 -3.86 -8.94
C ILE A 3 9.36 -3.89 -10.27
N GLY A 4 9.68 -4.87 -11.12
CA GLY A 4 9.17 -4.90 -12.50
C GLY A 4 9.51 -3.65 -13.33
N GLY A 5 10.56 -2.91 -12.95
CA GLY A 5 10.98 -1.67 -13.61
C GLY A 5 10.26 -0.40 -13.16
N LYS A 6 9.29 -0.47 -12.24
CA LYS A 6 8.53 0.69 -11.74
C LYS A 6 8.96 1.10 -10.32
N THR A 7 9.05 2.39 -10.09
CA THR A 7 9.22 3.02 -8.78
C THR A 7 7.90 3.04 -8.01
N LEU A 8 7.98 3.26 -6.69
CA LEU A 8 6.78 3.41 -5.85
C LEU A 8 5.86 4.54 -6.36
N GLY A 9 6.44 5.65 -6.83
CA GLY A 9 5.68 6.78 -7.40
C GLY A 9 4.89 6.35 -8.64
N GLU A 10 5.54 5.70 -9.59
CA GLU A 10 4.90 5.26 -10.83
C GLU A 10 3.82 4.20 -10.60
N PHE A 11 3.96 3.38 -9.55
CA PHE A 11 3.03 2.30 -9.27
C PHE A 11 1.84 2.75 -8.41
N ALA A 12 2.10 3.47 -7.32
CA ALA A 12 1.14 3.68 -6.24
C ALA A 12 0.70 5.14 -6.05
N GLN A 13 1.30 6.12 -6.71
CA GLN A 13 0.90 7.52 -6.54
C GLN A 13 -0.49 7.77 -7.16
N ASN A 14 -1.32 8.52 -6.43
CA ASN A 14 -2.64 8.92 -6.91
C ASN A 14 -2.52 10.06 -7.94
N PRO A 15 -3.58 10.31 -8.75
CA PRO A 15 -3.58 11.39 -9.74
C PRO A 15 -3.34 12.79 -9.17
N ASP A 16 -3.55 12.99 -7.87
CA ASP A 16 -3.28 14.25 -7.18
C ASP A 16 -1.78 14.56 -7.01
N GLY A 17 -0.90 13.58 -7.28
CA GLY A 17 0.55 13.70 -7.12
C GLY A 17 1.01 13.86 -5.66
N LYS A 18 0.12 13.79 -4.68
CA LYS A 18 0.39 14.08 -3.26
C LYS A 18 0.16 12.87 -2.36
N THR A 19 -0.77 12.01 -2.73
CA THR A 19 -1.15 10.84 -1.95
C THR A 19 -0.84 9.55 -2.70
N TYR A 20 -0.94 8.43 -1.99
CA TYR A 20 -0.68 7.11 -2.53
C TYR A 20 -1.90 6.20 -2.28
N ASP A 21 -2.16 5.28 -3.21
CA ASP A 21 -3.09 4.17 -3.00
C ASP A 21 -2.44 3.18 -2.02
N GLY A 22 -2.97 3.13 -0.80
CA GLY A 22 -2.43 2.29 0.28
C GLY A 22 -2.33 0.81 -0.08
N ARG A 23 -3.21 0.28 -0.94
CA ARG A 23 -3.17 -1.13 -1.36
C ARG A 23 -1.97 -1.39 -2.25
N LYS A 24 -1.76 -0.51 -3.23
CA LYS A 24 -0.60 -0.58 -4.12
C LYS A 24 0.71 -0.40 -3.36
N VAL A 25 0.73 0.47 -2.35
CA VAL A 25 1.88 0.60 -1.44
C VAL A 25 2.15 -0.73 -0.71
N ALA A 26 1.10 -1.36 -0.16
CA ALA A 26 1.24 -2.64 0.54
C ALA A 26 1.76 -3.75 -0.38
N GLN A 27 1.21 -3.86 -1.59
CA GLN A 27 1.66 -4.82 -2.61
C GLN A 27 3.11 -4.60 -3.00
N TRP A 28 3.48 -3.35 -3.30
CA TRP A 28 4.84 -3.00 -3.70
C TRP A 28 5.84 -3.33 -2.60
N LEU A 29 5.54 -2.98 -1.35
CA LEU A 29 6.40 -3.30 -0.21
C LEU A 29 6.51 -4.80 0.03
N PHE A 30 5.40 -5.53 -0.08
CA PHE A 30 5.41 -6.98 0.11
C PHE A 30 6.28 -7.67 -0.93
N GLU A 31 6.13 -7.30 -2.21
CA GLU A 31 6.97 -7.82 -3.28
C GLU A 31 8.43 -7.40 -3.11
N ALA A 32 8.71 -6.18 -2.62
CA ALA A 32 10.07 -5.70 -2.36
C ALA A 32 10.81 -6.57 -1.35
N VAL A 33 10.09 -7.02 -0.32
CA VAL A 33 10.64 -7.76 0.81
C VAL A 33 10.69 -9.26 0.54
N THR A 34 9.67 -9.80 -0.12
CA THR A 34 9.47 -11.25 -0.26
C THR A 34 9.80 -11.80 -1.64
N GLY A 35 9.89 -10.94 -2.66
CA GLY A 35 10.00 -11.33 -4.06
C GLY A 35 8.74 -12.01 -4.62
N LYS A 36 7.61 -11.96 -3.89
CA LYS A 36 6.34 -12.60 -4.28
C LYS A 36 5.23 -11.55 -4.42
N PRO A 37 4.27 -11.76 -5.34
CA PRO A 37 3.11 -10.88 -5.42
C PRO A 37 2.20 -11.05 -4.19
N MET A 38 1.51 -9.98 -3.83
CA MET A 38 0.43 -9.96 -2.84
C MET A 38 -0.91 -9.81 -3.55
N SER A 39 -1.93 -10.53 -3.11
CA SER A 39 -3.27 -10.42 -3.69
C SER A 39 -3.93 -9.08 -3.35
N ASP A 40 -4.87 -8.63 -4.19
CA ASP A 40 -5.66 -7.42 -3.92
C ASP A 40 -6.47 -7.51 -2.63
N GLU A 41 -7.02 -8.70 -2.32
CA GLU A 41 -7.82 -8.94 -1.12
C GLU A 41 -6.99 -8.84 0.16
N GLU A 42 -5.78 -9.41 0.17
CA GLU A 42 -4.85 -9.26 1.30
C GLU A 42 -4.42 -7.81 1.50
N ALA A 43 -4.11 -7.11 0.40
CA ALA A 43 -3.72 -5.70 0.44
C ALA A 43 -4.87 -4.83 0.97
N GLN A 44 -6.10 -5.06 0.51
CA GLN A 44 -7.29 -4.36 1.00
C GLN A 44 -7.48 -4.59 2.50
N ARG A 45 -7.40 -5.84 2.96
CA ARG A 45 -7.56 -6.17 4.37
C ARG A 45 -6.52 -5.45 5.26
N LEU A 46 -5.26 -5.38 4.83
CA LEU A 46 -4.21 -4.65 5.57
C LEU A 46 -4.53 -3.15 5.68
N VAL A 47 -5.01 -2.54 4.60
CA VAL A 47 -5.41 -1.12 4.62
C VAL A 47 -6.59 -0.91 5.54
N ASP A 48 -7.61 -1.77 5.49
CA ASP A 48 -8.80 -1.67 6.33
C ASP A 48 -8.46 -1.80 7.83
N GLU A 49 -7.61 -2.77 8.18
CA GLU A 49 -7.11 -2.95 9.55
C GLU A 49 -6.34 -1.72 10.03
N ALA A 50 -5.48 -1.14 9.18
CA ALA A 50 -4.73 0.08 9.52
C ALA A 50 -5.64 1.29 9.71
N GLN A 51 -6.65 1.46 8.85
CA GLN A 51 -7.65 2.53 8.97
C GLN A 51 -8.49 2.38 10.26
N ALA A 52 -8.94 1.16 10.57
CA ALA A 52 -9.68 0.88 11.80
C ALA A 52 -8.86 1.22 13.05
N ARG A 53 -7.58 0.80 13.09
CA ARG A 53 -6.65 1.13 14.19
C ARG A 53 -6.41 2.64 14.31
N ALA A 54 -6.22 3.34 13.20
CA ALA A 54 -6.04 4.80 13.20
C ALA A 54 -7.29 5.53 13.71
N LYS A 55 -8.48 5.07 13.33
CA LYS A 55 -9.77 5.61 13.82
C LYS A 55 -9.95 5.37 15.32
N ALA A 56 -9.58 4.19 15.82
CA ALA A 56 -9.67 3.87 17.24
C ALA A 56 -8.72 4.76 18.09
N ARG A 57 -7.51 5.03 17.61
CA ARG A 57 -6.53 5.92 18.27
C ARG A 57 -6.95 7.40 18.30
N ARG A 58 -7.89 7.80 17.45
CA ARG A 58 -8.44 9.17 17.38
C ARG A 58 -9.67 9.37 18.26
N LYS A 59 -10.14 8.34 18.98
CA LYS A 59 -11.13 8.57 20.04
C LYS A 59 -10.39 9.14 21.27
N PRO A 60 -10.83 10.31 21.78
CA PRO A 60 -10.27 10.91 22.99
C PRO A 60 -10.45 10.01 24.22
#